data_AF-A0A535PZC3-F1
#
_entry.id   AF-A0A535PZC3-F1
#
_cell.length_a   1.000
_cell.length_b   1.000
_cell.length_c   1.000
_cell.angle_alpha   90.00
_cell.angle_beta   90.00
_cell.angle_gamma   90.00
#
_symmetry.space_group_name_H-M   'P 1'
#
loop_
_entity.id
_entity.type
_entity.pdbx_description
1 polymer ?
#
loop_
_entity_poly.entity_id
_entity_poly.type
_entity_poly.pdbx_seq_one_letter_code
_entity_poly.pdbx_strand_id
1 'polypeptide(L)'
;MNEPGGGRSLRSLARIPALIIALAWSIGLAAAVVMAPSQPWLGAVAVALAIPCLALALAIRPAVLAFALMAALLGVGRAELPASDPNAVTRAAFVAGQTATVAGRVADDSRAASGGSEVLVEPDVVLVGGVPAPNIGNLMVRWRGPQVAGFGDQINATGRLVLPRDLPSFDRRAYLAQRHAYLELDATSINVTNPSTGLTALPAWLRTRYTAALDSSMPAPHAAVLLGVVLGIRHGIPPELQQALIATGLIHLLVLSGLKVAVFARILQGALRPILGRYATWPAL
;
A
#
# COMPACT_ATOMS: atom_id res chain seq x y z
N MET A 1 -9.88 53.41 19.62
CA MET A 1 -10.37 52.34 18.73
C MET A 1 -9.17 51.52 18.32
N ASN A 2 -8.94 50.35 18.94
CA ASN A 2 -7.97 49.35 18.50
C ASN A 2 -8.44 47.98 19.02
N GLU A 3 -8.91 47.13 18.11
CA GLU A 3 -9.28 45.73 18.33
C GLU A 3 -8.03 44.84 18.30
N PRO A 4 -7.74 44.01 19.32
CA PRO A 4 -6.76 42.93 19.19
C PRO A 4 -7.47 41.65 18.70
N GLY A 5 -7.78 41.60 17.40
CA GLY A 5 -8.52 40.49 16.75
C GLY A 5 -7.70 39.24 16.39
N GLY A 6 -6.44 39.11 16.82
CA GLY A 6 -5.55 38.02 16.38
C GLY A 6 -5.63 36.71 17.18
N GLY A 7 -6.06 36.76 18.44
CA GLY A 7 -5.90 35.62 19.38
C GLY A 7 -6.98 34.54 19.32
N ARG A 8 -8.17 34.82 18.77
CA ARG A 8 -9.30 33.87 18.75
C ARG A 8 -9.21 32.81 17.66
N SER A 9 -8.54 33.11 16.53
CA SER A 9 -8.43 32.22 15.37
C SER A 9 -7.51 30.99 15.62
N LEU A 10 -6.36 31.20 16.26
CA LEU A 10 -5.42 30.09 16.53
C LEU A 10 -5.97 29.07 17.52
N ARG A 11 -6.83 29.50 18.47
CA ARG A 11 -7.49 28.61 19.43
C ARG A 11 -8.71 27.89 18.85
N SER A 12 -9.35 28.41 17.79
CA SER A 12 -10.43 27.69 17.10
C SER A 12 -9.87 26.59 16.19
N LEU A 13 -8.74 26.83 15.52
CA LEU A 13 -8.01 25.84 14.73
C LEU A 13 -7.60 24.62 15.58
N ALA A 14 -7.22 24.82 16.84
CA ALA A 14 -6.86 23.73 17.75
C ALA A 14 -8.03 22.80 18.14
N ARG A 15 -9.29 23.15 17.83
CA ARG A 15 -10.47 22.32 18.15
C ARG A 15 -10.72 21.21 17.14
N ILE A 16 -10.16 21.32 15.93
CA ILE A 16 -10.32 20.31 14.87
C ILE A 16 -8.95 19.94 14.26
N PRO A 17 -7.97 19.53 15.09
CA PRO A 17 -6.58 19.37 14.65
C PRO A 17 -6.44 18.29 13.58
N ALA A 18 -7.21 17.20 13.68
CA ALA A 18 -7.18 16.10 12.72
C ALA A 18 -7.67 16.54 11.32
N LEU A 19 -8.72 17.35 11.24
CA LEU A 19 -9.24 17.84 9.97
C LEU A 19 -8.23 18.76 9.27
N ILE A 20 -7.58 19.66 10.03
CA ILE A 20 -6.58 20.59 9.49
C ILE A 20 -5.39 19.81 8.93
N ILE A 21 -4.88 18.83 9.68
CA ILE A 21 -3.76 17.99 9.24
C ILE A 21 -4.15 17.19 7.99
N ALA A 22 -5.35 16.60 7.96
CA ALA A 22 -5.83 15.85 6.81
C ALA A 22 -6.03 16.73 5.55
N LEU A 23 -6.56 17.93 5.73
CA LEU A 23 -6.70 18.91 4.64
C LEU A 23 -5.32 19.37 4.13
N ALA A 24 -4.39 19.66 5.04
CA ALA A 24 -3.04 20.08 4.65
C ALA A 24 -2.30 18.99 3.85
N TRP A 25 -2.38 17.72 4.30
CA TRP A 25 -1.90 16.58 3.51
C TRP A 25 -2.54 16.52 2.12
N SER A 26 -3.88 16.60 2.07
CA SER A 26 -4.64 16.46 0.82
C SER A 26 -4.33 17.59 -0.17
N ILE A 27 -4.19 18.82 0.33
CA ILE A 27 -3.80 19.98 -0.46
C ILE A 27 -2.36 19.83 -0.97
N GLY A 28 -1.42 19.43 -0.10
CA GLY A 28 -0.02 19.22 -0.51
C GLY A 28 0.11 18.14 -1.58
N LEU A 29 -0.57 17.02 -1.42
CA LEU A 29 -0.62 15.92 -2.40
C LEU A 29 -1.22 16.40 -3.73
N ALA A 30 -2.39 17.05 -3.70
CA ALA A 30 -3.08 17.51 -4.91
C ALA A 30 -2.28 18.58 -5.65
N ALA A 31 -1.68 19.54 -4.93
CA ALA A 31 -0.86 20.59 -5.50
C ALA A 31 0.37 20.01 -6.20
N ALA A 32 1.05 19.03 -5.59
CA ALA A 32 2.20 18.37 -6.21
C ALA A 32 1.81 17.66 -7.51
N VAL A 33 0.75 16.83 -7.46
CA VAL A 33 0.28 16.05 -8.63
C VAL A 33 -0.12 16.95 -9.80
N VAL A 34 -0.74 18.11 -9.54
CA VAL A 34 -1.24 19.01 -10.60
C VAL A 34 -0.16 19.97 -11.09
N MET A 35 0.63 20.55 -10.18
CA MET A 35 1.52 21.67 -10.51
C MET A 35 2.95 21.24 -10.83
N ALA A 36 3.42 20.12 -10.28
CA ALA A 36 4.81 19.71 -10.41
C ALA A 36 4.97 18.18 -10.56
N PRO A 37 4.26 17.54 -11.50
CA PRO A 37 4.32 16.09 -11.64
C PRO A 37 5.72 15.62 -12.04
N SER A 38 6.13 14.47 -11.49
CA SER A 38 7.37 13.74 -11.86
C SER A 38 8.67 14.52 -11.55
N GLN A 39 8.66 15.29 -10.47
CA GLN A 39 9.77 16.06 -9.93
C GLN A 39 10.26 15.43 -8.60
N PRO A 40 10.98 14.29 -8.64
CA PRO A 40 11.38 13.55 -7.44
C PRO A 40 12.26 14.35 -6.47
N TRP A 41 13.00 15.34 -6.97
CA TRP A 41 13.80 16.24 -6.14
C TRP A 41 12.93 17.13 -5.24
N LEU A 42 11.75 17.57 -5.71
CA LEU A 42 10.79 18.32 -4.88
C LEU A 42 10.27 17.44 -3.75
N GLY A 43 9.97 16.18 -4.03
CA GLY A 43 9.58 15.20 -3.02
C GLY A 43 10.66 14.98 -1.96
N ALA A 44 11.91 14.81 -2.39
CA ALA A 44 13.05 14.62 -1.48
C ALA A 44 13.28 15.84 -0.56
N VAL A 45 13.23 17.05 -1.13
CA VAL A 45 13.34 18.30 -0.36
C VAL A 45 12.17 18.44 0.61
N ALA A 46 10.94 18.12 0.20
CA ALA A 46 9.77 18.20 1.06
C ALA A 46 9.88 17.24 2.26
N VAL A 47 10.33 16.00 2.05
CA VAL A 47 10.58 15.04 3.14
C VAL A 47 11.69 15.54 4.07
N ALA A 48 12.78 16.10 3.53
CA ALA A 48 13.84 16.66 4.35
C ALA A 48 13.35 17.83 5.23
N LEU A 49 12.49 18.70 4.69
CA LEU A 49 11.87 19.83 5.40
C LEU A 49 10.80 19.39 6.42
N ALA A 50 10.24 18.18 6.30
CA ALA A 50 9.29 17.66 7.27
C ALA A 50 9.95 17.38 8.64
N ILE A 51 11.24 17.03 8.65
CA ILE A 51 12.01 16.73 9.87
C ILE A 51 12.12 17.95 10.82
N PRO A 52 12.57 19.15 10.38
CA PRO A 52 12.58 20.32 11.24
C PRO A 52 11.16 20.78 11.63
N CYS A 53 10.15 20.54 10.79
CA CYS A 53 8.75 20.81 11.16
C CYS A 53 8.27 19.91 12.31
N LEU A 54 8.72 18.66 12.36
CA LEU A 54 8.47 17.75 13.49
C LEU A 54 9.14 18.26 14.77
N ALA A 55 10.42 18.66 14.69
CA ALA A 55 11.14 19.22 15.84
C ALA A 55 10.45 20.50 16.37
N LEU A 56 9.99 21.36 15.46
CA LEU A 56 9.23 22.56 15.79
C LEU A 56 7.87 22.19 16.44
N ALA A 57 7.15 21.20 15.90
CA ALA A 57 5.87 20.73 16.46
C ALA A 57 6.01 20.23 17.92
N LEU A 58 7.17 19.70 18.28
CA LEU A 58 7.47 19.26 19.65
C LEU A 58 7.86 20.43 20.56
N ALA A 59 8.40 21.53 20.02
CA ALA A 59 8.93 22.66 20.77
C ALA A 59 7.93 23.82 21.00
N ILE A 60 7.02 24.10 20.06
CA ILE A 60 6.11 25.25 20.12
C ILE A 60 4.64 24.86 20.33
N ARG A 61 3.87 25.72 21.01
CA ARG A 61 2.40 25.60 21.12
C ARG A 61 1.70 26.83 20.53
N PRO A 62 0.65 26.65 19.68
CA PRO A 62 0.00 25.38 19.35
C PRO A 62 0.70 24.58 18.23
N ALA A 63 0.96 23.29 18.47
CA ALA A 63 1.68 22.39 17.57
C ALA A 63 0.91 22.02 16.27
N VAL A 64 -0.38 22.34 16.20
CA VAL A 64 -1.27 21.95 15.09
C VAL A 64 -0.79 22.50 13.74
N LEU A 65 -0.29 23.74 13.71
CA LEU A 65 0.21 24.34 12.48
C LEU A 65 1.50 23.65 11.99
N ALA A 66 2.40 23.30 12.91
CA ALA A 66 3.63 22.60 12.58
C ALA A 66 3.33 21.18 12.06
N PHE A 67 2.37 20.46 12.67
CA PHE A 67 1.90 19.17 12.15
C PHE A 67 1.18 19.29 10.81
N ALA A 68 0.41 20.35 10.59
CA ALA A 68 -0.26 20.60 9.31
C ALA A 68 0.78 20.86 8.19
N LEU A 69 1.79 21.68 8.46
CA LEU A 69 2.87 21.94 7.51
C LEU A 69 3.67 20.66 7.20
N MET A 70 4.03 19.90 8.24
CA MET A 70 4.68 18.60 8.09
C MET A 70 3.83 17.66 7.23
N ALA A 71 2.52 17.59 7.46
CA ALA A 71 1.62 16.76 6.69
C ALA A 71 1.50 17.20 5.22
N ALA A 72 1.48 18.50 4.94
CA ALA A 72 1.51 19.01 3.56
C ALA A 72 2.81 18.63 2.85
N LEU A 73 3.96 18.80 3.51
CA LEU A 73 5.27 18.42 2.97
C LEU A 73 5.39 16.93 2.72
N LEU A 74 4.91 16.09 3.63
CA LEU A 74 4.87 14.64 3.42
C LEU A 74 3.88 14.25 2.31
N GLY A 75 2.80 15.02 2.11
CA GLY A 75 1.89 14.87 0.97
C GLY A 75 2.61 15.12 -0.36
N VAL A 76 3.40 16.19 -0.46
CA VAL A 76 4.27 16.46 -1.62
C VAL A 76 5.31 15.35 -1.80
N GLY A 77 5.96 14.96 -0.72
CA GLY A 77 6.90 13.83 -0.70
C GLY A 77 6.29 12.55 -1.26
N ARG A 78 5.04 12.25 -0.89
CA ARG A 78 4.32 11.06 -1.35
C ARG A 78 3.86 11.14 -2.80
N ALA A 79 3.56 12.33 -3.33
CA ALA A 79 3.21 12.52 -4.74
C ALA A 79 4.42 12.24 -5.65
N GLU A 80 5.59 12.71 -5.24
CA GLU A 80 6.78 12.71 -6.09
C GLU A 80 7.73 11.53 -5.85
N LEU A 81 7.54 10.78 -4.76
CA LEU A 81 8.35 9.61 -4.41
C LEU A 81 7.51 8.32 -4.28
N PRO A 82 8.02 7.18 -4.78
CA PRO A 82 9.26 7.04 -5.55
C PRO A 82 9.17 7.70 -6.94
N ALA A 83 10.33 8.03 -7.53
CA ALA A 83 10.40 8.73 -8.80
C ALA A 83 9.60 7.97 -9.87
N SER A 84 8.55 8.60 -10.38
CA SER A 84 7.78 8.04 -11.50
C SER A 84 8.58 8.22 -12.79
N ASP A 85 8.79 7.15 -13.54
CA ASP A 85 9.44 7.18 -14.85
C ASP A 85 8.36 7.18 -15.95
N PRO A 86 8.09 8.31 -16.62
CA PRO A 86 7.04 8.40 -17.64
C PRO A 86 7.30 7.49 -18.84
N ASN A 87 8.56 7.14 -19.09
CA ASN A 87 8.97 6.32 -20.23
C ASN A 87 8.91 4.82 -19.93
N ALA A 88 8.63 4.42 -18.68
CA ALA A 88 8.52 3.02 -18.30
C ALA A 88 7.43 2.29 -19.11
N VAL A 89 6.29 2.95 -19.36
CA VAL A 89 5.19 2.40 -20.17
C VAL A 89 5.65 2.11 -21.60
N THR A 90 6.35 3.06 -22.21
CA THR A 90 6.84 2.93 -23.60
C THR A 90 7.90 1.83 -23.72
N ARG A 91 8.84 1.75 -22.77
CA ARG A 91 9.85 0.69 -22.75
C ARG A 91 9.23 -0.69 -22.50
N ALA A 92 8.25 -0.76 -21.60
CA ALA A 92 7.49 -1.98 -21.33
C ALA A 92 6.76 -2.47 -22.59
N ALA A 93 6.12 -1.56 -23.33
CA ALA A 93 5.46 -1.90 -24.59
C ALA A 93 6.44 -2.45 -25.65
N PHE A 94 7.68 -1.96 -25.69
CA PHE A 94 8.70 -2.42 -26.65
C PHE A 94 9.17 -3.87 -26.40
N VAL A 95 9.24 -4.29 -25.14
CA VAL A 95 9.65 -5.66 -24.77
C VAL A 95 8.48 -6.65 -24.71
N ALA A 96 7.24 -6.16 -24.88
CA ALA A 96 6.05 -7.01 -24.88
C ALA A 96 6.12 -8.06 -25.99
N GLY A 97 5.70 -9.29 -25.65
CA GLY A 97 5.70 -10.45 -26.54
C GLY A 97 7.00 -11.26 -26.55
N GLN A 98 8.08 -10.73 -25.96
CA GLN A 98 9.39 -11.39 -25.89
C GLN A 98 9.50 -12.28 -24.63
N THR A 99 10.42 -13.24 -24.67
CA THR A 99 10.74 -14.08 -23.51
C THR A 99 11.73 -13.36 -22.61
N ALA A 100 11.45 -13.31 -21.31
CA ALA A 100 12.27 -12.66 -20.31
C ALA A 100 12.56 -13.58 -19.12
N THR A 101 13.72 -13.36 -18.51
CA THR A 101 14.07 -13.88 -17.18
C THR A 101 14.11 -12.70 -16.21
N VAL A 102 13.38 -12.84 -15.11
CA VAL A 102 13.16 -11.79 -14.12
C VAL A 102 13.67 -12.31 -12.78
N ALA A 103 14.64 -11.61 -12.21
CA ALA A 103 15.01 -11.75 -10.81
C ALA A 103 14.48 -10.53 -10.04
N GLY A 104 13.79 -10.75 -8.94
CA GLY A 104 13.23 -9.65 -8.16
C GLY A 104 12.48 -10.09 -6.92
N ARG A 105 12.09 -9.07 -6.16
CA ARG A 105 11.42 -9.22 -4.88
C ARG A 105 9.91 -9.22 -5.03
N VAL A 106 9.25 -10.12 -4.31
CA VAL A 106 7.80 -10.16 -4.20
C VAL A 106 7.29 -8.95 -3.41
N ALA A 107 6.45 -8.14 -4.04
CA ALA A 107 5.95 -6.88 -3.51
C ALA A 107 4.54 -6.98 -2.87
N ASP A 108 3.79 -8.06 -3.12
CA ASP A 108 2.47 -8.32 -2.53
C ASP A 108 2.27 -9.82 -2.35
N ASP A 109 1.29 -10.23 -1.53
CA ASP A 109 0.95 -11.64 -1.36
C ASP A 109 0.53 -12.27 -2.69
N SER A 110 0.96 -13.52 -2.91
CA SER A 110 0.48 -14.34 -4.03
C SER A 110 -1.03 -14.52 -3.97
N ARG A 111 -1.69 -14.39 -5.11
CA ARG A 111 -3.13 -14.58 -5.27
C ARG A 111 -3.39 -15.78 -6.16
N ALA A 112 -4.46 -16.51 -5.88
CA ALA A 112 -4.89 -17.58 -6.76
C ALA A 112 -5.33 -16.99 -8.11
N ALA A 113 -4.81 -17.56 -9.20
CA ALA A 113 -5.18 -17.24 -10.58
C ALA A 113 -5.56 -18.53 -11.31
N SER A 114 -6.22 -18.43 -12.48
CA SER A 114 -6.76 -19.59 -13.20
C SER A 114 -5.70 -20.69 -13.46
N GLY A 115 -5.75 -21.75 -12.65
CA GLY A 115 -4.84 -22.90 -12.73
C GLY A 115 -3.45 -22.68 -12.09
N GLY A 116 -3.30 -21.69 -11.22
CA GLY A 116 -2.04 -21.39 -10.54
C GLY A 116 -2.11 -20.17 -9.64
N SER A 117 -1.08 -19.34 -9.70
CA SER A 117 -0.95 -18.16 -8.85
C SER A 117 -0.42 -16.97 -9.63
N GLU A 118 -0.70 -15.78 -9.12
CA GLU A 118 -0.15 -14.52 -9.61
C GLU A 118 0.41 -13.70 -8.46
N VAL A 119 1.51 -13.00 -8.70
CA VAL A 119 2.16 -12.18 -7.68
C VAL A 119 2.78 -10.93 -8.29
N LEU A 120 2.71 -9.82 -7.56
CA LEU A 120 3.39 -8.59 -7.96
C LEU A 120 4.86 -8.67 -7.57
N VAL A 121 5.75 -8.37 -8.52
CA VAL A 121 7.20 -8.45 -8.34
C VAL A 121 7.82 -7.10 -8.70
N GLU A 122 8.68 -6.63 -7.82
CA GLU A 122 9.59 -5.50 -8.05
C GLU A 122 10.90 -6.08 -8.60
N PRO A 123 11.19 -5.91 -9.90
CA PRO A 123 12.34 -6.54 -10.52
C PRO A 123 13.65 -5.86 -10.12
N ASP A 124 14.62 -6.66 -9.68
CA ASP A 124 16.02 -6.23 -9.51
C ASP A 124 16.74 -6.26 -10.86
N VAL A 125 16.49 -7.31 -11.66
CA VAL A 125 17.06 -7.51 -12.99
C VAL A 125 16.02 -8.14 -13.91
N VAL A 126 15.85 -7.56 -15.10
CA VAL A 126 15.08 -8.16 -16.20
C VAL A 126 15.99 -8.38 -17.38
N LEU A 127 16.05 -9.62 -17.88
CA LEU A 127 16.83 -10.01 -19.05
C LEU A 127 15.86 -10.45 -20.16
N VAL A 128 15.85 -9.74 -21.29
CA VAL A 128 15.04 -10.07 -22.47
C VAL A 128 16.00 -10.57 -23.55
N GLY A 129 15.86 -11.84 -23.97
CA GLY A 129 16.81 -12.45 -24.89
C GLY A 129 18.28 -12.43 -24.41
N GLY A 130 18.49 -12.40 -23.08
CA GLY A 130 19.82 -12.28 -22.46
C GLY A 130 20.34 -10.85 -22.31
N VAL A 131 19.62 -9.84 -22.81
CA VAL A 131 20.01 -8.42 -22.70
C VAL A 131 19.23 -7.75 -21.57
N PRO A 132 19.89 -6.97 -20.68
CA PRO A 132 19.20 -6.22 -19.64
C PRO A 132 18.16 -5.24 -20.19
N ALA A 133 16.94 -5.28 -19.65
CA ALA A 133 15.85 -4.36 -19.95
C ALA A 133 15.47 -3.55 -18.69
N PRO A 134 16.20 -2.46 -18.39
CA PRO A 134 15.99 -1.69 -17.18
C PRO A 134 14.70 -0.85 -17.22
N ASN A 135 14.20 -0.52 -16.02
CA ASN A 135 13.14 0.45 -15.79
C ASN A 135 11.83 0.18 -16.54
N ILE A 136 11.40 -1.08 -16.66
CA ILE A 136 10.11 -1.43 -17.27
C ILE A 136 8.94 -1.43 -16.26
N GLY A 137 9.18 -0.97 -15.04
CA GLY A 137 8.24 -1.00 -13.93
C GLY A 137 8.19 -2.35 -13.21
N ASN A 138 7.21 -2.49 -12.33
CA ASN A 138 6.87 -3.75 -11.67
C ASN A 138 6.30 -4.74 -12.68
N LEU A 139 6.28 -6.02 -12.31
CA LEU A 139 5.76 -7.09 -13.15
C LEU A 139 4.73 -7.91 -12.38
N MET A 140 3.62 -8.23 -13.03
CA MET A 140 2.69 -9.24 -12.51
C MET A 140 3.15 -10.60 -13.01
N VAL A 141 3.77 -11.41 -12.16
CA VAL A 141 4.26 -12.74 -12.52
C VAL A 141 3.15 -13.76 -12.29
N ARG A 142 2.82 -14.53 -13.33
CA ARG A 142 1.77 -15.54 -13.32
C ARG A 142 2.38 -16.89 -13.64
N TRP A 143 2.16 -17.90 -12.81
CA TRP A 143 2.67 -19.24 -13.06
C TRP A 143 1.60 -20.29 -12.78
N ARG A 144 1.80 -21.48 -13.36
CA ARG A 144 1.02 -22.67 -13.04
C ARG A 144 1.86 -23.61 -12.20
N GLY A 145 1.30 -24.12 -11.12
CA GLY A 145 1.97 -25.10 -10.26
C GLY A 145 1.83 -24.82 -8.77
N PRO A 146 2.39 -25.69 -7.91
CA PRO A 146 2.19 -25.67 -6.47
C PRO A 146 3.10 -24.68 -5.73
N GLN A 147 4.03 -24.02 -6.43
CA GLN A 147 4.95 -23.10 -5.77
C GLN A 147 4.21 -21.92 -5.16
N VAL A 148 4.66 -21.52 -3.97
CA VAL A 148 4.10 -20.42 -3.20
C VAL A 148 5.21 -19.39 -3.00
N ALA A 149 4.97 -18.15 -3.39
CA ALA A 149 5.86 -17.03 -3.17
C ALA A 149 5.22 -16.07 -2.15
N GLY A 150 5.90 -15.80 -1.04
CA GLY A 150 5.44 -14.91 0.02
C GLY A 150 5.90 -13.48 -0.19
N PHE A 151 5.22 -12.53 0.47
CA PHE A 151 5.65 -11.15 0.52
C PHE A 151 7.11 -11.03 0.97
N GLY A 152 7.92 -10.29 0.20
CA GLY A 152 9.33 -10.04 0.48
C GLY A 152 10.30 -11.12 0.01
N ASP A 153 9.81 -12.26 -0.50
CA ASP A 153 10.67 -13.31 -1.02
C ASP A 153 11.39 -12.86 -2.31
N GLN A 154 12.60 -13.33 -2.52
CA GLN A 154 13.32 -13.20 -3.78
C GLN A 154 12.99 -14.36 -4.69
N ILE A 155 12.66 -14.05 -5.94
CA ILE A 155 12.30 -15.04 -6.95
C ILE A 155 13.12 -14.86 -8.22
N ASN A 156 13.27 -15.95 -8.95
CA ASN A 156 13.73 -15.96 -10.33
C ASN A 156 12.65 -16.65 -11.19
N ALA A 157 12.10 -15.93 -12.16
CA ALA A 157 11.03 -16.41 -13.02
C ALA A 157 11.39 -16.20 -14.49
N THR A 158 11.10 -17.20 -15.32
CA THR A 158 11.32 -17.14 -16.77
C THR A 158 10.00 -17.38 -17.48
N GLY A 159 9.69 -16.54 -18.46
CA GLY A 159 8.41 -16.59 -19.14
C GLY A 159 8.28 -15.60 -20.27
N ARG A 160 7.07 -15.50 -20.83
CA ARG A 160 6.77 -14.55 -21.88
C ARG A 160 6.17 -13.28 -21.29
N LEU A 161 6.72 -12.13 -21.67
CA LEU A 161 6.13 -10.84 -21.33
C LEU A 161 4.91 -10.59 -22.20
N VAL A 162 3.79 -10.21 -21.58
CA VAL A 162 2.53 -9.92 -22.25
C VAL A 162 1.90 -8.66 -21.67
N LEU A 163 1.19 -7.92 -22.52
CA LEU A 163 0.41 -6.79 -22.06
C LEU A 163 -0.80 -7.28 -21.26
N PRO A 164 -1.11 -6.67 -20.09
CA PRO A 164 -2.31 -7.00 -19.35
C PRO A 164 -3.55 -6.81 -20.23
N ARG A 165 -4.43 -7.81 -20.23
CA ARG A 165 -5.72 -7.73 -20.92
C ARG A 165 -6.78 -7.23 -19.97
N ASP A 166 -7.63 -6.32 -20.45
CA ASP A 166 -8.79 -5.85 -19.69
C ASP A 166 -9.83 -6.96 -19.55
N LEU A 167 -10.50 -7.00 -18.41
CA LEU A 167 -11.57 -7.95 -18.12
C LEU A 167 -12.92 -7.23 -18.30
N PRO A 168 -14.00 -7.93 -18.73
CA PRO A 168 -15.29 -7.30 -19.02
C PRO A 168 -15.87 -6.44 -17.89
N SER A 169 -15.62 -6.84 -16.64
CA SER A 169 -16.12 -6.16 -15.43
C SER A 169 -15.03 -5.43 -14.64
N PHE A 170 -13.78 -5.42 -15.12
CA PHE A 170 -12.65 -4.89 -14.37
C PHE A 170 -11.52 -4.40 -15.30
N ASP A 171 -11.21 -3.11 -15.21
CA ASP A 171 -10.07 -2.51 -15.91
C ASP A 171 -8.77 -2.93 -15.23
N ARG A 172 -8.25 -4.08 -15.67
CA ARG A 172 -7.05 -4.68 -15.12
C ARG A 172 -5.81 -3.87 -15.46
N ARG A 173 -5.75 -3.30 -16.66
CA ARG A 173 -4.59 -2.51 -17.08
C ARG A 173 -4.45 -1.23 -16.26
N ALA A 174 -5.55 -0.52 -16.00
CA ALA A 174 -5.53 0.66 -15.11
C ALA A 174 -5.15 0.28 -13.68
N TYR A 175 -5.70 -0.82 -13.16
CA TYR A 175 -5.35 -1.31 -11.82
C TYR A 175 -3.86 -1.64 -11.67
N LEU A 176 -3.26 -2.32 -12.66
CA LEU A 176 -1.83 -2.66 -12.61
C LEU A 176 -0.96 -1.42 -12.84
N ALA A 177 -1.38 -0.48 -13.70
CA ALA A 177 -0.67 0.77 -13.90
C ALA A 177 -0.54 1.61 -12.61
N GLN A 178 -1.55 1.59 -11.73
CA GLN A 178 -1.49 2.22 -10.39
C GLN A 178 -0.43 1.57 -9.48
N ARG A 179 -0.06 0.32 -9.76
CA ARG A 179 1.00 -0.42 -9.05
C ARG A 179 2.33 -0.38 -9.82
N HIS A 180 2.46 0.52 -10.79
CA HIS A 180 3.59 0.62 -11.72
C HIS A 180 3.89 -0.69 -12.45
N ALA A 181 2.90 -1.58 -12.59
CA ALA A 181 3.02 -2.82 -13.35
C ALA A 181 2.39 -2.67 -14.73
N TYR A 182 3.21 -2.67 -15.76
CA TYR A 182 2.77 -2.44 -17.15
C TYR A 182 2.75 -3.72 -17.99
N LEU A 183 3.36 -4.79 -17.49
CA LEU A 183 3.46 -6.11 -18.12
C LEU A 183 3.07 -7.21 -17.14
N GLU A 184 2.54 -8.28 -17.69
CA GLU A 184 2.46 -9.57 -17.01
C GLU A 184 3.55 -10.50 -17.57
N LEU A 185 4.14 -11.32 -16.72
CA LEU A 185 5.03 -12.40 -17.11
C LEU A 185 4.26 -13.71 -16.98
N ASP A 186 3.92 -14.33 -18.11
CA ASP A 186 3.42 -15.71 -18.16
C ASP A 186 4.62 -16.65 -17.95
N ALA A 187 4.90 -16.94 -16.69
CA ALA A 187 6.05 -17.72 -16.24
C ALA A 187 5.86 -19.21 -16.55
N THR A 188 6.84 -19.76 -17.26
CA THR A 188 6.98 -21.20 -17.50
C THR A 188 7.73 -21.87 -16.35
N SER A 189 8.64 -21.14 -15.72
CA SER A 189 9.35 -21.56 -14.53
C SER A 189 9.42 -20.42 -13.54
N ILE A 190 9.29 -20.77 -12.27
CA ILE A 190 9.50 -19.89 -11.13
C ILE A 190 10.36 -20.66 -10.13
N ASN A 191 11.24 -19.95 -9.44
CA ASN A 191 12.04 -20.48 -8.35
C ASN A 191 12.17 -19.41 -7.26
N VAL A 192 11.84 -19.77 -6.02
CA VAL A 192 12.03 -18.89 -4.88
C VAL A 192 13.47 -19.05 -4.41
N THR A 193 14.30 -18.05 -4.67
CA THR A 193 15.76 -18.12 -4.44
C THR A 193 16.14 -17.77 -3.01
N ASN A 194 15.44 -16.83 -2.38
CA ASN A 194 15.69 -16.46 -0.99
C ASN A 194 14.39 -16.04 -0.28
N PRO A 195 13.91 -16.80 0.71
CA PRO A 195 12.77 -16.39 1.52
C PRO A 195 13.05 -15.09 2.28
N SER A 196 12.03 -14.28 2.48
CA SER A 196 12.11 -13.11 3.36
C SER A 196 12.44 -13.52 4.80
N THR A 197 13.34 -12.78 5.43
CA THR A 197 13.71 -13.01 6.84
C THR A 197 13.82 -11.69 7.62
N GLY A 198 13.72 -11.76 8.94
CA GLY A 198 13.83 -10.60 9.82
C GLY A 198 12.63 -9.66 9.78
N LEU A 199 12.86 -8.35 9.89
CA LEU A 199 11.81 -7.34 10.02
C LEU A 199 10.94 -7.21 8.75
N THR A 200 11.45 -7.54 7.57
CA THR A 200 10.69 -7.51 6.31
C THR A 200 9.67 -8.63 6.20
N ALA A 201 9.94 -9.78 6.84
CA ALA A 201 9.03 -10.92 6.91
C ALA A 201 7.97 -10.80 8.02
N LEU A 202 8.15 -9.87 8.96
CA LEU A 202 7.28 -9.71 10.13
C LEU A 202 5.78 -9.54 9.79
N PRO A 203 5.39 -8.76 8.76
CA PRO A 203 3.98 -8.65 8.37
C PRO A 203 3.40 -9.99 7.88
N ALA A 204 4.13 -10.69 7.01
CA ALA A 204 3.72 -11.99 6.48
C ALA A 204 3.65 -13.05 7.59
N TRP A 205 4.62 -13.03 8.50
CA TRP A 205 4.66 -13.91 9.66
C TRP A 205 3.47 -13.69 10.59
N LEU A 206 3.18 -12.43 10.97
CA LEU A 206 2.03 -12.08 11.81
C LEU A 206 0.71 -12.53 11.17
N ARG A 207 0.54 -12.25 9.88
CA ARG A 207 -0.63 -12.63 9.10
C ARG A 207 -0.82 -14.15 9.09
N THR A 208 0.24 -14.90 8.82
CA THR A 208 0.21 -16.38 8.81
C THR A 208 -0.11 -16.93 10.19
N ARG A 209 0.54 -16.40 11.24
CA ARG A 209 0.31 -16.83 12.62
C ARG A 209 -1.13 -16.58 13.08
N TYR A 210 -1.68 -15.43 12.73
CA TYR A 210 -3.07 -15.07 13.04
C TYR A 210 -4.06 -15.95 12.29
N THR A 211 -3.80 -16.20 11.01
CA THR A 211 -4.62 -17.10 10.17
C THR A 211 -4.67 -18.51 10.77
N ALA A 212 -3.50 -19.09 11.06
CA ALA A 212 -3.43 -20.42 11.69
C ALA A 212 -4.10 -20.47 13.08
N ALA A 213 -4.00 -19.39 13.87
CA ALA A 213 -4.66 -19.32 15.17
C ALA A 213 -6.20 -19.27 15.05
N LEU A 214 -6.74 -18.58 14.05
CA LEU A 214 -8.18 -18.57 13.79
C LEU A 214 -8.69 -19.90 13.24
N ASP A 215 -7.98 -20.47 12.25
CA ASP A 215 -8.36 -21.75 11.64
C ASP A 215 -8.32 -22.91 12.65
N SER A 216 -7.47 -22.83 13.67
CA SER A 216 -7.40 -23.83 14.75
C SER A 216 -8.40 -23.60 15.89
N SER A 217 -8.88 -22.37 16.08
CA SER A 217 -9.78 -22.04 17.19
C SER A 217 -11.26 -22.05 16.81
N MET A 218 -11.58 -21.93 15.51
CA MET A 218 -12.97 -21.87 15.04
C MET A 218 -13.17 -22.71 13.76
N PRO A 219 -14.30 -23.42 13.64
CA PRO A 219 -14.63 -24.13 12.40
C PRO A 219 -15.01 -23.17 11.27
N ALA A 220 -14.81 -23.60 10.03
CA ALA A 220 -15.36 -22.93 8.86
C ALA A 220 -16.91 -22.92 8.95
N PRO A 221 -17.61 -21.83 8.54
CA PRO A 221 -17.10 -20.64 7.85
C PRO A 221 -16.72 -19.46 8.79
N HIS A 222 -16.85 -19.61 10.12
CA HIS A 222 -16.67 -18.52 11.08
C HIS A 222 -15.25 -17.95 11.07
N ALA A 223 -14.23 -18.82 11.00
CA ALA A 223 -12.84 -18.41 10.84
C ALA A 223 -12.64 -17.55 9.58
N ALA A 224 -13.18 -17.98 8.43
CA ALA A 224 -13.09 -17.25 7.16
C ALA A 224 -13.79 -15.88 7.21
N VAL A 225 -14.95 -15.78 7.86
CA VAL A 225 -15.64 -14.49 8.07
C VAL A 225 -14.78 -13.55 8.92
N LEU A 226 -14.25 -14.03 10.05
CA LEU A 226 -13.43 -13.22 10.94
C LEU A 226 -12.13 -12.76 10.27
N LEU A 227 -11.49 -13.64 9.48
CA LEU A 227 -10.35 -13.29 8.64
C LEU A 227 -10.70 -12.23 7.59
N GLY A 228 -11.90 -12.27 7.02
CA GLY A 228 -12.40 -11.23 6.11
C GLY A 228 -12.62 -9.88 6.81
N VAL A 229 -13.14 -9.91 8.03
CA VAL A 229 -13.38 -8.69 8.84
C VAL A 229 -12.06 -8.07 9.32
N VAL A 230 -11.10 -8.87 9.78
CA VAL A 230 -9.86 -8.35 10.39
C VAL A 230 -8.75 -8.14 9.36
N LEU A 231 -8.47 -9.15 8.53
CA LEU A 231 -7.35 -9.15 7.59
C LEU A 231 -7.77 -8.90 6.13
N GLY A 232 -9.07 -8.78 5.85
CA GLY A 232 -9.59 -8.64 4.49
C GLY A 232 -9.49 -9.90 3.63
N ILE A 233 -9.14 -11.05 4.23
CA ILE A 233 -9.01 -12.33 3.54
C ILE A 233 -10.40 -12.93 3.37
N ARG A 234 -10.88 -13.00 2.13
CA ARG A 234 -12.25 -13.48 1.82
C ARG A 234 -12.31 -14.91 1.30
N HIS A 235 -11.16 -15.59 1.18
CA HIS A 235 -11.11 -16.98 0.75
C HIS A 235 -11.76 -17.88 1.83
N GLY A 236 -12.53 -18.88 1.39
CA GLY A 236 -13.20 -19.83 2.28
C GLY A 236 -14.58 -19.39 2.80
N ILE A 237 -15.08 -18.20 2.42
CA ILE A 237 -16.46 -17.79 2.73
C ILE A 237 -17.41 -18.45 1.71
N PRO A 238 -18.40 -19.25 2.15
CA PRO A 238 -19.35 -19.89 1.24
C PRO A 238 -20.17 -18.87 0.42
N PRO A 239 -20.50 -19.15 -0.85
CA PRO A 239 -21.26 -18.25 -1.70
C PRO A 239 -22.62 -17.85 -1.09
N GLU A 240 -23.29 -18.77 -0.41
CA GLU A 240 -24.59 -18.55 0.23
C GLU A 240 -24.46 -17.52 1.36
N LEU A 241 -23.39 -17.61 2.15
CA LEU A 241 -23.10 -16.66 3.22
C LEU A 241 -22.74 -15.28 2.65
N GLN A 242 -21.98 -15.24 1.56
CA GLN A 242 -21.67 -14.01 0.86
C GLN A 242 -22.95 -13.33 0.34
N GLN A 243 -23.87 -14.09 -0.24
CA GLN A 243 -25.18 -13.59 -0.70
C GLN A 243 -26.04 -13.08 0.47
N ALA A 244 -26.06 -13.77 1.60
CA ALA A 244 -26.77 -13.32 2.80
C ALA A 244 -26.20 -11.99 3.34
N LEU A 245 -24.88 -11.82 3.32
CA LEU A 245 -24.23 -10.55 3.68
C LEU A 245 -24.55 -9.43 2.69
N ILE A 246 -24.69 -9.73 1.40
CA ILE A 246 -25.12 -8.76 0.40
C ILE A 246 -26.58 -8.36 0.63
N ALA A 247 -27.47 -9.35 0.83
CA ALA A 247 -28.89 -9.13 1.03
C ALA A 247 -29.21 -8.32 2.29
N THR A 248 -28.44 -8.51 3.36
CA THR A 248 -28.56 -7.74 4.62
C THR A 248 -27.75 -6.44 4.60
N GLY A 249 -27.03 -6.14 3.52
CA GLY A 249 -26.14 -4.99 3.41
C GLY A 249 -24.87 -5.08 4.24
N LEU A 250 -24.63 -6.17 4.99
CA LEU A 250 -23.46 -6.38 5.86
C LEU A 250 -22.16 -6.71 5.12
N ILE A 251 -22.20 -6.86 3.79
CA ILE A 251 -21.02 -7.15 2.96
C ILE A 251 -19.89 -6.11 3.12
N HIS A 252 -20.23 -4.87 3.48
CA HIS A 252 -19.26 -3.79 3.73
C HIS A 252 -18.31 -4.11 4.90
N LEU A 253 -18.69 -4.98 5.84
CA LEU A 253 -17.81 -5.40 6.93
C LEU A 253 -16.58 -6.18 6.43
N LEU A 254 -16.70 -6.88 5.29
CA LEU A 254 -15.61 -7.65 4.70
C LEU A 254 -14.67 -6.78 3.83
N VAL A 255 -15.11 -5.61 3.39
CA VAL A 255 -14.33 -4.66 2.57
C VAL A 255 -13.65 -3.62 3.48
N LEU A 256 -12.83 -2.71 2.95
CA LEU A 256 -12.32 -1.58 3.74
C LEU A 256 -13.51 -0.85 4.38
N SER A 257 -13.54 -0.82 5.72
CA SER A 257 -14.60 -0.22 6.52
C SER A 257 -14.01 0.68 7.61
N GLY A 258 -14.80 1.63 8.10
CA GLY A 258 -14.38 2.52 9.19
C GLY A 258 -13.98 1.77 10.47
N LEU A 259 -14.53 0.57 10.69
CA LEU A 259 -14.17 -0.31 11.80
C LEU A 259 -12.69 -0.70 11.75
N LYS A 260 -12.16 -1.10 10.57
CA LYS A 260 -10.75 -1.47 10.41
C LYS A 260 -9.83 -0.31 10.79
N VAL A 261 -10.18 0.90 10.36
CA VAL A 261 -9.43 2.12 10.68
C VAL A 261 -9.50 2.44 12.17
N ALA A 262 -10.68 2.33 12.79
CA ALA A 262 -10.86 2.59 14.22
C ALA A 262 -10.11 1.59 15.10
N VAL A 263 -10.15 0.29 14.77
CA VAL A 263 -9.40 -0.76 15.47
C VAL A 263 -7.89 -0.51 15.35
N PHE A 264 -7.41 -0.23 14.14
CA PHE A 264 -5.99 0.08 13.92
C PHE A 264 -5.55 1.33 14.71
N ALA A 265 -6.35 2.40 14.68
CA ALA A 265 -6.08 3.63 15.43
C ALA A 265 -5.99 3.36 16.94
N ARG A 266 -6.87 2.53 17.51
CA ARG A 266 -6.81 2.15 18.93
C ARG A 266 -5.61 1.31 19.29
N ILE A 267 -5.24 0.33 18.46
CA ILE A 267 -4.04 -0.49 18.67
C ILE A 267 -2.80 0.41 18.67
N LEU A 268 -2.70 1.30 17.67
CA LEU A 268 -1.59 2.23 17.55
C LEU A 268 -1.52 3.19 18.75
N GLN A 269 -2.67 3.70 19.20
CA GLN A 269 -2.75 4.54 20.41
C GLN A 269 -2.28 3.78 21.65
N GLY A 270 -2.73 2.53 21.84
CA GLY A 270 -2.30 1.69 22.96
C GLY A 270 -0.79 1.41 22.95
N ALA A 271 -0.23 1.13 21.77
CA ALA A 271 1.20 0.88 21.58
C ALA A 271 2.06 2.12 21.81
N LEU A 272 1.57 3.31 21.43
CA LEU A 272 2.29 4.57 21.59
C LEU A 272 2.15 5.17 23.00
N ARG A 273 1.12 4.79 23.76
CA ARG A 273 0.89 5.27 25.13
C ARG A 273 2.08 5.14 26.09
N PRO A 274 2.81 4.01 26.17
CA PRO A 274 3.98 3.90 27.04
C PRO A 274 5.16 4.80 26.59
N ILE A 275 5.28 5.10 25.30
CA ILE A 275 6.38 5.88 24.73
C ILE A 275 6.09 7.39 24.83
N LEU A 276 4.85 7.79 24.55
CA LEU A 276 4.44 9.20 24.49
C LEU A 276 3.79 9.70 25.80
N GLY A 277 3.49 8.82 26.76
CA GLY A 277 2.91 9.19 28.06
C GLY A 277 1.67 10.09 27.93
N ARG A 278 1.69 11.24 28.61
CA ARG A 278 0.62 12.27 28.56
C ARG A 278 0.45 12.98 27.21
N TYR A 279 1.35 12.76 26.25
CA TYR A 279 1.23 13.27 24.88
C TYR A 279 0.49 12.29 23.95
N ALA A 280 0.24 11.06 24.40
CA ALA A 280 -0.52 10.04 23.66
C ALA A 280 -2.04 10.27 23.65
N THR A 281 -2.53 11.24 24.42
CA THR A 281 -3.94 11.64 24.39
C THR A 281 -4.17 12.58 23.23
N TRP A 282 -4.16 12.05 22.01
CA TRP A 282 -4.86 12.70 20.90
C TRP A 282 -6.36 12.58 21.17
N PRO A 283 -7.17 13.63 20.95
CA PRO A 283 -8.61 13.54 21.18
C PRO A 283 -9.20 12.67 20.07
N ALA A 284 -9.32 11.39 20.35
CA ALA A 284 -10.31 10.53 19.73
C ALA A 284 -11.39 10.30 20.78
N LEU A 285 -12.12 11.40 21.07
CA LEU A 285 -13.49 11.57 21.54
C LEU A 285 -13.63 12.95 22.20
#